data_AF-A0A9P1HU91-F1
#
_entry.id   AF-A0A9P1HU91-F1
#
_cell.length_a   1.000
_cell.length_b   1.000
_cell.length_c   1.000
_cell.angle_alpha   90.00
_cell.angle_beta   90.00
_cell.angle_gamma   90.00
#
_symmetry.space_group_name_H-M   'P 1'
#
loop_
_entity.id
_entity.type
_entity.pdbx_description
1 polymer ?
#
loop_
_entity_poly.entity_id
_entity_poly.type
_entity_poly.pdbx_seq_one_letter_code
_entity_poly.pdbx_strand_id
1 'polypeptide(L)'
;MPIQDWNRNTPVFSSAVAETALANRTTTLVLFGIEALTIIIFLTILLRNRFHKIHFKKRIPNIANKYQVKENQAVIEKLLPICIIHFVIMGINCCGYVLIAYIIDPRDTSSFAIYLESINQAFLYSLIMPIVVEYISKKRAVTSKISHVEPDQDQYFNTLKVYFDQPLRKK
;
A
#
# COMPACT_ATOMS: atom_id res chain seq x y z
N MET A 1 46.96 46.12 -21.89
CA MET A 1 45.85 45.14 -21.94
C MET A 1 45.18 45.15 -20.58
N PRO A 2 43.87 45.41 -20.47
CA PRO A 2 43.20 45.41 -19.18
C PRO A 2 42.92 43.97 -18.75
N ILE A 3 43.27 43.67 -17.51
CA ILE A 3 42.96 42.42 -16.82
C ILE A 3 41.44 42.39 -16.64
N GLN A 4 40.77 41.42 -17.25
CA GLN A 4 39.34 41.19 -17.04
C GLN A 4 39.15 40.67 -15.62
N ASP A 5 38.48 41.47 -14.80
CA ASP A 5 38.06 41.13 -13.44
C ASP A 5 37.17 39.87 -13.47
N TRP A 6 37.69 38.78 -12.92
CA TRP A 6 36.95 37.54 -12.64
C TRP A 6 36.01 37.67 -11.44
N ASN A 7 35.31 38.80 -11.32
CA ASN A 7 34.31 38.99 -10.27
C ASN A 7 32.92 38.55 -10.76
N ARG A 8 32.76 37.24 -10.99
CA ARG A 8 31.43 36.62 -11.10
C ARG A 8 30.98 36.13 -9.73
N ASN A 9 30.71 37.07 -8.83
CA ASN A 9 29.74 36.85 -7.77
C ASN A 9 28.37 36.64 -8.43
N THR A 10 28.01 35.39 -8.70
CA THR A 10 26.65 35.02 -9.10
C THR A 10 26.03 34.19 -7.99
N PRO A 11 25.10 34.74 -7.19
CA PRO A 11 24.26 33.96 -6.28
C PRO A 11 23.14 33.19 -7.01
N VAL A 12 23.28 32.95 -8.32
CA VAL A 12 22.26 32.27 -9.15
C VAL A 12 22.17 30.78 -8.81
N PHE A 13 23.26 30.18 -8.32
CA PHE A 13 23.27 28.77 -7.91
C PHE A 13 22.53 28.53 -6.59
N SER A 14 22.35 29.56 -5.76
CA SER A 14 21.75 29.41 -4.42
C SER A 14 20.22 29.34 -4.44
N SER A 15 19.56 30.12 -5.29
CA SER A 15 18.08 30.16 -5.34
C SER A 15 17.52 28.90 -6.00
N ALA A 16 18.10 28.44 -7.11
CA ALA A 16 17.68 27.23 -7.80
C ALA A 16 17.87 25.96 -6.94
N VAL A 17 18.96 25.88 -6.16
CA VAL A 17 19.19 24.78 -5.21
C VAL A 17 18.21 24.84 -4.03
N ALA A 18 17.87 26.04 -3.55
CA ALA A 18 16.87 26.20 -2.50
C ALA A 18 15.45 25.84 -2.98
N GLU A 19 15.08 26.23 -4.19
CA GLU A 19 13.79 25.90 -4.81
C GLU A 19 13.65 24.39 -5.04
N THR A 20 14.68 23.73 -5.55
CA THR A 20 14.68 22.27 -5.74
C THR A 20 14.64 21.51 -4.41
N ALA A 21 15.35 21.97 -3.38
CA ALA A 21 15.28 21.38 -2.04
C ALA A 21 13.89 21.53 -1.41
N LEU A 22 13.25 22.69 -1.57
CA LEU A 22 11.90 22.94 -1.09
C LEU A 22 10.86 22.09 -1.85
N ALA A 23 10.99 22.00 -3.17
CA ALA A 23 10.14 21.16 -4.01
C ALA A 23 10.24 19.69 -3.58
N ASN A 24 11.46 19.17 -3.42
CA ASN A 24 11.68 17.79 -2.98
C ASN A 24 11.06 17.51 -1.61
N ARG A 25 11.24 18.40 -0.62
CA ARG A 25 10.61 18.27 0.71
C ARG A 25 9.08 18.25 0.61
N THR A 26 8.51 19.14 -0.20
CA THR A 26 7.06 19.24 -0.39
C THR A 26 6.52 17.99 -1.05
N THR A 27 7.19 17.49 -2.10
CA THR A 27 6.83 16.24 -2.78
C THR A 27 6.90 15.05 -1.82
N THR A 28 7.94 14.94 -1.01
CA THR A 28 8.07 13.85 -0.02
C THR A 28 6.93 13.88 1.01
N LEU A 29 6.57 15.06 1.53
CA LEU A 29 5.46 15.19 2.48
C LEU A 29 4.09 14.85 1.86
N VAL A 30 3.86 15.27 0.62
CA VAL A 30 2.62 14.93 -0.11
C VAL A 30 2.52 13.42 -0.34
N LEU A 31 3.61 12.79 -0.79
CA LEU A 31 3.65 11.34 -0.99
C LEU A 31 3.39 10.58 0.31
N PHE A 32 4.00 11.02 1.41
CA PHE A 32 3.74 10.44 2.74
C PHE A 32 2.28 10.60 3.18
N GLY A 33 1.68 11.76 2.92
CA GLY A 33 0.26 12.01 3.21
C GLY A 33 -0.68 11.10 2.42
N ILE A 34 -0.40 10.88 1.13
CA ILE A 34 -1.17 9.97 0.26
C ILE A 34 -1.06 8.52 0.77
N GLU A 35 0.13 8.09 1.16
CA GLU A 35 0.37 6.77 1.73
C GLU A 35 -0.39 6.54 3.05
N ALA A 36 -0.34 7.50 3.97
CA ALA A 36 -1.09 7.45 5.22
C ALA A 36 -2.60 7.36 4.98
N LEU A 37 -3.12 8.18 4.04
CA LEU A 37 -4.52 8.17 3.64
C LEU A 37 -4.93 6.82 3.04
N THR A 38 -4.06 6.20 2.25
CA THR A 38 -4.28 4.89 1.64
C THR A 38 -4.49 3.80 2.70
N ILE A 39 -3.66 3.77 3.75
CA ILE A 39 -3.84 2.84 4.89
C ILE A 39 -5.16 3.09 5.60
N ILE A 40 -5.50 4.36 5.88
CA ILE A 40 -6.75 4.71 6.55
C ILE A 40 -7.96 4.21 5.75
N ILE A 41 -7.94 4.37 4.43
CA ILE A 41 -8.99 3.85 3.55
C ILE A 41 -9.07 2.32 3.67
N PHE A 42 -7.95 1.60 3.54
CA PHE A 42 -7.96 0.13 3.61
C PHE A 42 -8.43 -0.40 4.97
N LEU A 43 -8.01 0.22 6.06
CA LEU A 43 -8.48 -0.11 7.42
C LEU A 43 -9.97 0.16 7.57
N THR A 44 -10.45 1.30 7.08
CA THR A 44 -11.87 1.66 7.13
C THR A 44 -12.73 0.66 6.36
N ILE A 45 -12.30 0.24 5.17
CA ILE A 45 -13.02 -0.75 4.37
C ILE A 45 -13.00 -2.12 5.07
N LEU A 46 -11.88 -2.54 5.68
CA LEU A 46 -11.81 -3.79 6.46
C LEU A 46 -12.75 -3.78 7.65
N LEU A 47 -12.76 -2.70 8.42
CA LEU A 47 -13.66 -2.55 9.57
C LEU A 47 -15.10 -2.59 9.09
N ARG A 48 -15.45 -1.82 8.05
CA ARG A 48 -16.80 -1.82 7.45
C ARG A 48 -17.21 -3.22 6.99
N ASN A 49 -16.33 -3.98 6.34
CA ASN A 49 -16.62 -5.34 5.89
C ASN A 49 -16.83 -6.30 7.07
N ARG A 50 -16.03 -6.18 8.14
CA ARG A 50 -16.23 -6.95 9.39
C ARG A 50 -17.57 -6.62 10.05
N PHE A 51 -17.92 -5.34 10.17
CA PHE A 51 -19.20 -4.91 10.72
C PHE A 51 -20.38 -5.38 9.85
N HIS A 52 -20.28 -5.27 8.52
CA HIS A 52 -21.29 -5.78 7.60
C HIS A 52 -21.52 -7.28 7.77
N LYS A 53 -20.45 -8.07 7.98
CA LYS A 53 -20.56 -9.52 8.21
C LYS A 53 -21.32 -9.86 9.50
N ILE A 54 -21.15 -9.07 10.56
CA ILE A 54 -21.87 -9.19 11.83
C ILE A 54 -23.35 -8.83 11.66
N HIS A 55 -23.66 -7.76 10.92
CA HIS A 55 -25.05 -7.33 10.68
C HIS A 55 -25.81 -8.23 9.69
N PHE A 56 -25.14 -8.76 8.67
CA PHE A 56 -25.75 -9.68 7.69
C PHE A 56 -26.06 -11.07 8.26
N LYS A 57 -25.52 -11.44 9.42
CA LYS A 57 -25.96 -12.66 10.13
C LYS A 57 -27.47 -12.62 10.51
N LYS A 58 -28.07 -11.42 10.54
CA LYS A 58 -29.48 -11.21 10.95
C LYS A 58 -30.48 -11.01 9.80
N ARG A 59 -30.02 -10.84 8.55
CA ARG A 59 -30.90 -10.72 7.36
C ARG A 59 -30.48 -11.78 6.35
N ILE A 60 -31.42 -12.52 5.76
CA ILE A 60 -31.16 -13.46 4.65
C ILE A 60 -30.56 -12.63 3.50
N PRO A 61 -29.24 -12.65 3.26
CA PRO A 61 -28.64 -11.80 2.27
C PRO A 61 -28.88 -12.40 0.88
N ASN A 62 -29.12 -11.55 -0.11
CA ASN A 62 -29.03 -11.97 -1.50
C ASN A 62 -27.68 -12.67 -1.74
N ILE A 63 -27.69 -13.85 -2.37
CA ILE A 63 -26.52 -14.72 -2.57
C ILE A 63 -25.40 -13.92 -3.25
N ALA A 64 -25.75 -13.09 -4.24
CA ALA A 64 -24.80 -12.20 -4.92
C ALA A 64 -24.04 -11.27 -3.97
N ASN A 65 -24.71 -10.70 -2.95
CA ASN A 65 -24.08 -9.81 -1.98
C ASN A 65 -23.11 -10.56 -1.06
N LYS A 66 -23.40 -11.83 -0.70
CA LYS A 66 -22.45 -12.65 0.06
C LYS A 66 -21.17 -12.90 -0.72
N TYR A 67 -21.29 -13.19 -2.01
CA TYR A 67 -20.14 -13.41 -2.89
C TYR A 67 -19.29 -12.15 -3.03
N GLN A 68 -19.91 -11.00 -3.32
CA GLN A 68 -19.20 -9.72 -3.44
C GLN A 68 -18.44 -9.34 -2.16
N VAL A 69 -19.05 -9.52 -0.98
CA VAL A 69 -18.37 -9.23 0.29
C VAL A 69 -17.22 -10.20 0.54
N LYS A 70 -17.38 -11.49 0.24
CA LYS A 70 -16.31 -12.51 0.39
C LYS A 70 -15.14 -12.23 -0.53
N GLU A 71 -15.40 -11.86 -1.78
CA GLU A 71 -14.37 -11.51 -2.76
C GLU A 71 -13.65 -10.21 -2.39
N ASN A 72 -14.38 -9.16 -2.03
CA ASN A 72 -13.79 -7.89 -1.60
C ASN A 72 -12.92 -8.09 -0.35
N GLN A 73 -13.37 -8.87 0.63
CA GLN A 73 -12.56 -9.19 1.81
C GLN A 73 -11.28 -9.94 1.41
N ALA A 74 -11.38 -10.90 0.49
CA ALA A 74 -10.22 -11.64 0.00
C ALA A 74 -9.20 -10.78 -0.74
N VAL A 75 -9.64 -9.79 -1.51
CA VAL A 75 -8.75 -8.83 -2.18
C VAL A 75 -8.05 -7.96 -1.15
N ILE A 76 -8.78 -7.42 -0.18
CA ILE A 76 -8.19 -6.54 0.82
C ILE A 76 -7.22 -7.29 1.73
N GLU A 77 -7.50 -8.55 2.08
CA GLU A 77 -6.55 -9.37 2.85
C GLU A 77 -5.22 -9.61 2.12
N LYS A 78 -5.21 -9.59 0.77
CA LYS A 78 -3.97 -9.64 -0.03
C LYS A 78 -3.29 -8.27 -0.11
N LEU A 79 -4.06 -7.22 -0.29
CA LEU A 79 -3.55 -5.88 -0.55
C LEU A 79 -3.04 -5.20 0.72
N LEU A 80 -3.66 -5.47 1.88
CA LEU A 80 -3.28 -4.89 3.16
C LEU A 80 -1.81 -5.13 3.55
N PRO A 81 -1.28 -6.38 3.58
CA PRO A 81 0.13 -6.60 3.93
C PRO A 81 1.09 -5.93 2.95
N ILE A 82 0.72 -5.86 1.66
CA ILE A 82 1.49 -5.13 0.64
C ILE A 82 1.54 -3.64 0.98
N CYS A 83 0.38 -3.03 1.25
CA CYS A 83 0.29 -1.62 1.62
C CYS A 83 1.03 -1.31 2.93
N ILE A 84 0.97 -2.21 3.93
CA ILE A 84 1.72 -2.03 5.19
C ILE A 84 3.22 -2.02 4.94
N ILE A 85 3.75 -2.97 4.16
CA ILE A 85 5.18 -3.05 3.88
C ILE A 85 5.65 -1.86 3.05
N HIS A 86 4.86 -1.47 2.05
CA HIS A 86 5.13 -0.28 1.27
C HIS A 86 5.20 0.97 2.16
N PHE A 87 4.21 1.16 3.04
CA PHE A 87 4.19 2.27 3.98
C PHE A 87 5.36 2.26 4.96
N VAL A 88 5.75 1.10 5.49
CA VAL A 88 6.89 1.02 6.42
C VAL A 88 8.18 1.45 5.72
N ILE A 89 8.44 0.94 4.51
CA ILE A 89 9.67 1.27 3.77
C ILE A 89 9.65 2.74 3.34
N MET A 90 8.53 3.22 2.80
CA MET A 90 8.40 4.63 2.42
C MET A 90 8.44 5.58 3.62
N GLY A 91 7.91 5.15 4.76
CA GLY A 91 7.96 5.87 6.03
C GLY A 91 9.38 6.02 6.54
N ILE A 92 10.18 4.95 6.51
CA ILE A 92 11.61 5.00 6.84
C ILE A 92 12.34 5.98 5.91
N ASN A 93 12.09 5.90 4.60
CA ASN A 93 12.70 6.82 3.63
C ASN A 93 12.33 8.28 3.94
N CYS A 94 11.03 8.55 4.12
CA CYS A 94 10.52 9.89 4.42
C CYS A 94 11.09 10.45 5.73
N CYS A 95 11.10 9.66 6.80
CA CYS A 95 11.70 10.05 8.06
C CYS A 95 13.18 10.35 7.92
N GLY A 96 13.93 9.51 7.19
CA GLY A 96 15.34 9.76 6.89
C GLY A 96 15.57 11.08 6.14
N TYR A 97 14.76 11.36 5.11
CA TYR A 97 14.83 12.62 4.36
C TYR A 97 14.49 13.85 5.21
N VAL A 98 13.60 13.74 6.19
CA VAL A 98 13.32 14.85 7.12
C VAL A 98 14.46 15.02 8.13
N LEU A 99 15.00 13.92 8.65
CA LEU A 99 16.05 13.93 9.65
C LEU A 99 17.41 14.39 9.12
N ILE A 100 17.66 14.30 7.81
CA ILE A 100 18.92 14.72 7.20
C ILE A 100 19.29 16.16 7.58
N ALA A 101 18.30 17.05 7.65
CA ALA A 101 18.50 18.47 7.95
C ALA A 101 18.93 18.75 9.40
N TYR A 102 18.75 17.77 10.29
CA TYR A 102 19.08 17.88 11.71
C TYR A 102 20.32 17.10 12.10
N ILE A 103 20.66 16.03 11.35
CA ILE A 103 21.74 15.11 11.69
C ILE A 103 23.04 15.45 10.97
N ILE A 104 22.97 15.90 9.71
CA ILE A 104 24.15 16.10 8.87
C ILE A 104 24.32 17.56 8.51
N ASP A 105 25.53 18.07 8.69
CA ASP A 105 25.91 19.38 8.14
C ASP A 105 25.90 19.28 6.61
N PRO A 106 25.05 20.04 5.89
CA PRO A 106 24.99 20.00 4.43
C PRO A 106 26.30 20.43 3.75
N ARG A 107 27.25 21.02 4.48
CA ARG A 107 28.59 21.35 3.98
C ARG A 107 29.50 20.13 3.89
N ASP A 108 29.25 19.09 4.69
CA ASP A 108 29.95 17.82 4.61
C ASP A 108 29.32 16.92 3.52
N THR A 109 29.76 17.16 2.29
CA THR A 109 29.28 16.47 1.09
C THR A 109 29.46 14.95 1.14
N SER A 110 30.50 14.45 1.82
CA SER A 110 30.77 13.01 1.92
C SER A 110 29.76 12.33 2.84
N SER A 111 29.60 12.86 4.05
CA SER A 111 28.63 12.33 5.02
C SER A 111 27.19 12.44 4.50
N PHE A 112 26.87 13.54 3.81
CA PHE A 112 25.58 13.75 3.19
C PHE A 112 25.25 12.70 2.11
N ALA A 113 26.19 12.40 1.21
CA ALA A 113 26.00 11.41 0.16
C ALA A 113 25.83 9.99 0.73
N ILE A 114 26.66 9.60 1.70
CA ILE A 114 26.58 8.29 2.36
C ILE A 114 25.22 8.10 3.05
N TYR A 115 24.72 9.14 3.72
CA TYR A 115 23.44 9.09 4.41
C TYR A 115 22.26 8.99 3.45
N LEU A 116 22.28 9.76 2.35
CA LEU A 116 21.26 9.67 1.30
C LEU A 116 21.16 8.25 0.74
N GLU A 117 22.30 7.64 0.43
CA GLU A 117 22.32 6.27 -0.10
C GLU A 117 21.86 5.26 0.95
N SER A 118 22.23 5.46 2.22
CA SER A 118 21.83 4.57 3.32
C SER A 118 20.33 4.58 3.58
N ILE A 119 19.67 5.73 3.38
CA ILE A 119 18.21 5.84 3.50
C ILE A 119 17.52 5.30 2.27
N ASN A 120 18.13 5.34 1.07
CA ASN A 120 17.48 4.90 -0.15
C ASN A 120 17.28 3.36 -0.17
N GLN A 121 16.20 2.90 0.44
CA GLN A 121 15.90 1.47 0.59
C GLN A 121 15.07 0.92 -0.58
N ALA A 122 15.08 1.59 -1.74
CA ALA A 122 14.35 1.15 -2.93
C ALA A 122 14.74 -0.28 -3.35
N PHE A 123 16.02 -0.63 -3.23
CA PHE A 123 16.50 -1.98 -3.54
C PHE A 123 15.90 -3.04 -2.61
N LEU A 124 15.75 -2.75 -1.31
CA LEU A 124 15.13 -3.67 -0.35
C LEU A 124 13.65 -3.86 -0.68
N TYR A 125 12.94 -2.80 -1.09
CA TYR A 125 11.56 -2.92 -1.53
C TYR A 125 11.41 -3.89 -2.70
N SER A 126 12.26 -3.75 -3.73
CA SER A 126 12.25 -4.65 -4.89
C SER A 126 12.54 -6.12 -4.55
N LEU A 127 13.32 -6.37 -3.50
CA LEU A 127 13.65 -7.71 -3.02
C LEU A 127 12.57 -8.31 -2.12
N ILE A 128 12.02 -7.51 -1.20
CA ILE A 128 11.03 -7.95 -0.20
C ILE A 128 9.66 -8.20 -0.86
N MET A 129 9.27 -7.36 -1.81
CA MET A 129 7.95 -7.42 -2.44
C MET A 129 7.60 -8.79 -3.06
N PRO A 130 8.44 -9.44 -3.89
CA PRO A 130 8.11 -10.77 -4.42
C PRO A 130 8.00 -11.83 -3.33
N ILE A 131 8.85 -11.78 -2.30
CA ILE A 131 8.81 -12.72 -1.15
C ILE A 131 7.48 -12.60 -0.42
N VAL A 132 7.02 -11.37 -0.20
CA VAL A 132 5.73 -11.07 0.46
C VAL A 132 4.57 -11.61 -0.38
N VAL A 133 4.57 -11.34 -1.68
CA VAL A 133 3.52 -11.82 -2.60
C VAL A 133 3.47 -13.34 -2.62
N GLU A 134 4.62 -14.01 -2.65
CA GLU A 134 4.69 -15.47 -2.61
C GLU A 134 4.21 -16.02 -1.26
N TYR A 135 4.58 -15.41 -0.14
CA TYR A 135 4.13 -15.79 1.20
C TYR A 135 2.60 -15.66 1.35
N ILE A 136 2.02 -14.55 0.89
CA ILE A 136 0.57 -14.32 0.89
C ILE A 136 -0.13 -15.39 0.04
N SER A 137 0.44 -15.70 -1.14
CA SER A 137 -0.10 -16.70 -2.07
C SER A 137 -0.08 -18.10 -1.46
N LYS A 138 1.04 -18.51 -0.84
CA LYS A 138 1.20 -19.82 -0.17
C LYS A 138 0.29 -19.98 1.04
N LYS A 139 0.20 -18.97 1.91
CA LYS A 139 -0.69 -19.00 3.09
C LYS A 139 -2.14 -19.25 2.67
N ARG A 140 -2.56 -18.67 1.54
CA ARG A 140 -3.91 -18.85 1.01
C ARG A 140 -4.10 -20.17 0.27
N ALA A 141 -3.08 -20.75 -0.35
CA ALA A 141 -3.19 -22.12 -0.90
C ALA A 141 -3.50 -23.13 0.21
N VAL A 142 -2.91 -22.93 1.40
CA VAL A 142 -3.23 -23.73 2.60
C VAL A 142 -4.65 -23.45 3.08
N THR A 143 -5.05 -22.18 3.24
CA THR A 143 -6.42 -21.83 3.65
C THR A 143 -7.49 -22.27 2.63
N SER A 144 -7.23 -22.19 1.33
CA SER A 144 -8.13 -22.63 0.26
C SER A 144 -8.34 -24.14 0.28
N LYS A 145 -7.29 -24.92 0.55
CA LYS A 145 -7.42 -26.38 0.72
C LYS A 145 -8.29 -26.73 1.93
N ILE A 146 -8.22 -25.92 2.99
CA ILE A 146 -9.03 -26.09 4.20
C ILE A 146 -10.48 -25.61 3.98
N SER A 147 -10.69 -24.50 3.26
CA SER A 147 -12.02 -23.95 2.95
C SER A 147 -12.80 -24.74 1.89
N HIS A 148 -12.14 -25.57 1.07
CA HIS A 148 -12.85 -26.51 0.19
C HIS A 148 -13.51 -27.67 0.97
N VAL A 149 -13.21 -27.78 2.27
CA VAL A 149 -13.84 -28.70 3.24
C VAL A 149 -14.87 -27.95 4.12
N GLU A 150 -15.27 -26.74 3.72
CA GLU A 150 -16.27 -25.95 4.44
C GLU A 150 -17.68 -26.47 4.07
N PRO A 151 -18.49 -26.97 5.05
CA PRO A 151 -19.80 -27.62 4.79
C PRO A 151 -20.86 -26.70 4.15
N ASP A 152 -20.55 -25.41 3.98
CA ASP A 152 -21.40 -24.41 3.32
C ASP A 152 -21.36 -24.52 1.78
N GLN A 153 -20.32 -25.14 1.21
CA GLN A 153 -20.20 -25.34 -0.25
C GLN A 153 -21.16 -26.44 -0.76
N ASP A 154 -21.42 -27.45 0.08
CA ASP A 154 -22.44 -28.48 -0.20
C ASP A 154 -23.85 -27.89 -0.11
N GLN A 155 -24.09 -26.94 0.81
CA GLN A 155 -25.34 -26.18 0.84
C GLN A 155 -25.52 -25.32 -0.43
N TYR A 156 -24.45 -24.75 -0.98
CA TYR A 156 -24.50 -23.99 -2.24
C TYR A 156 -24.97 -24.83 -3.43
N PHE A 157 -24.36 -26.01 -3.66
CA PHE A 157 -24.77 -26.89 -4.75
C PHE A 157 -26.17 -27.45 -4.54
N ASN A 158 -26.52 -27.82 -3.30
CA ASN A 158 -27.86 -28.29 -2.98
C ASN A 158 -28.93 -27.20 -3.19
N THR A 159 -28.63 -25.95 -2.84
CA THR A 159 -29.56 -24.83 -3.05
C THR A 159 -29.74 -24.53 -4.54
N LEU A 160 -28.66 -24.49 -5.31
CA LEU A 160 -28.75 -24.32 -6.77
C LEU A 160 -29.52 -25.46 -7.44
N LYS A 161 -29.29 -26.69 -7.00
CA LYS A 161 -30.00 -27.87 -7.50
C LYS A 161 -31.50 -27.75 -7.27
N VAL A 162 -31.93 -27.27 -6.10
CA VAL A 162 -33.35 -26.99 -5.80
C VAL A 162 -33.93 -25.90 -6.72
N TYR A 163 -33.17 -24.88 -7.09
CA TYR A 163 -33.65 -23.83 -8.01
C TYR A 163 -33.72 -24.28 -9.47
N PHE A 164 -32.80 -25.16 -9.91
CA PHE A 164 -32.77 -25.67 -11.28
C PHE A 164 -33.70 -26.88 -11.48
N ASP A 165 -33.99 -27.65 -10.44
CA ASP A 165 -34.93 -28.79 -10.47
C ASP A 165 -36.39 -28.36 -10.33
N GLN A 166 -36.67 -27.07 -10.05
CA GLN A 166 -38.05 -26.57 -10.12
C GLN A 166 -38.51 -26.53 -11.58
N PRO A 167 -39.58 -27.27 -11.96
CA PRO A 167 -40.07 -27.25 -13.32
C PRO A 167 -40.47 -25.81 -13.64
N LEU A 168 -39.89 -25.26 -14.72
CA LEU A 168 -40.22 -23.96 -15.26
C LEU A 168 -41.74 -23.90 -15.43
N ARG A 169 -42.41 -23.24 -14.48
CA ARG A 169 -43.86 -23.04 -14.53
C ARG A 169 -44.10 -22.09 -15.69
N LYS A 170 -44.39 -22.66 -16.86
CA LYS A 170 -44.80 -21.91 -18.05
C LYS A 170 -46.00 -21.06 -17.65
N LYS A 171 -45.85 -19.75 -17.74
CA LYS A 171 -46.98 -18.81 -17.83
C LYS A 171 -47.55 -18.90 -19.23
#